data_AF-X1E8A0-F1
#
_entry.id   AF-X1E8A0-F1
#
_cell.length_a   1.000
_cell.length_b   1.000
_cell.length_c   1.000
_cell.angle_alpha   90.00
_cell.angle_beta   90.00
_cell.angle_gamma   90.00
#
_symmetry.space_group_name_H-M   'P 1'
#
loop_
_entity.id
_entity.type
_entity.pdbx_description
1 polymer ?
#
loop_
_entity_poly.entity_id
_entity_poly.type
_entity_poly.pdbx_seq_one_letter_code
_entity_poly.pdbx_strand_id
1 'polypeptide(L)'
;TKYKAAYFDYYKNVGKSVWRHGDYIVIHSDTGGITFWGRSDAVLKPSGVRIGTAEIYNVVEQLPEIADSLVIGQKKDDDIRIIMFVLLNEGYDLTDELKIKIKQTLREKTSPRHVPKLIKRNPYIQKIN
;
A
#
# COMPACT_ATOMS: atom_id res chain seq x y z
N THR A 1 -19.93 -13.44 7.05
CA THR A 1 -19.72 -12.29 6.13
C THR A 1 -18.23 -12.10 5.91
N LYS A 2 -17.80 -11.45 4.81
CA LYS A 2 -16.36 -11.16 4.57
C LYS A 2 -15.70 -10.42 5.75
N TYR A 3 -16.45 -9.50 6.37
CA TYR A 3 -16.04 -8.80 7.58
C TYR A 3 -15.72 -9.76 8.74
N LYS A 4 -16.66 -10.64 9.13
CA LYS A 4 -16.43 -11.60 10.21
C LYS A 4 -15.24 -12.52 9.90
N ALA A 5 -15.12 -12.95 8.65
CA ALA A 5 -14.03 -13.80 8.20
C ALA A 5 -12.65 -13.13 8.39
N ALA A 6 -12.53 -11.85 8.06
CA ALA A 6 -11.27 -11.11 8.15
C ALA A 6 -10.82 -10.85 9.60
N TYR A 7 -11.75 -10.52 10.50
CA TYR A 7 -11.43 -10.01 11.84
C TYR A 7 -11.62 -11.02 12.98
N PHE A 8 -12.49 -12.02 12.83
CA PHE A 8 -12.89 -12.90 13.95
C PHE A 8 -12.73 -14.39 13.67
N ASP A 9 -12.71 -14.81 12.41
CA ASP A 9 -12.67 -16.25 12.07
C ASP A 9 -11.24 -16.78 11.85
N TYR A 10 -10.23 -15.91 11.72
CA TYR A 10 -8.87 -16.27 11.31
C TYR A 10 -8.20 -17.34 12.19
N TYR A 11 -8.44 -17.32 13.52
CA TYR A 11 -7.86 -18.30 14.46
C TYR A 11 -8.87 -19.32 14.99
N LYS A 12 -10.09 -19.36 14.44
CA LYS A 12 -11.10 -20.33 14.90
C LYS A 12 -10.70 -21.77 14.63
N ASN A 13 -10.01 -22.01 13.53
CA ASN A 13 -9.50 -23.34 13.15
C ASN A 13 -8.45 -23.89 14.14
N VAL A 14 -7.80 -23.02 14.91
CA VAL A 14 -6.87 -23.38 15.99
C VAL A 14 -7.49 -23.19 17.38
N GLY A 15 -8.82 -23.14 17.46
CA GLY A 15 -9.57 -23.10 18.72
C GLY A 15 -9.51 -21.77 19.47
N LYS A 16 -9.05 -20.68 18.84
CA LYS A 16 -9.00 -19.36 19.48
C LYS A 16 -10.13 -18.47 19.00
N SER A 17 -10.83 -17.85 19.95
CA SER A 17 -11.86 -16.84 19.69
C SER A 17 -11.31 -15.45 20.00
N VAL A 18 -10.40 -14.97 19.15
CA VAL A 18 -9.73 -13.67 19.31
C VAL A 18 -9.98 -12.78 18.10
N TRP A 19 -10.12 -11.49 18.34
CA TRP A 19 -10.16 -10.48 17.29
C TRP A 19 -8.74 -10.23 16.74
N ARG A 20 -8.61 -10.10 15.42
CA ARG A 20 -7.36 -9.77 14.74
C ARG A 20 -7.48 -8.40 14.09
N HIS A 21 -6.67 -7.43 14.51
CA HIS A 21 -6.68 -6.08 13.92
C HIS A 21 -6.32 -6.06 12.43
N GLY A 22 -5.41 -6.94 11.99
CA GLY A 22 -5.12 -7.15 10.57
C GLY A 22 -3.95 -6.35 10.02
N ASP A 23 -3.12 -5.74 10.85
CA ASP A 23 -1.84 -5.09 10.45
C ASP A 23 -0.63 -5.94 10.86
N TYR A 24 0.51 -5.70 10.21
CA TYR A 24 1.80 -6.12 10.73
C TYR A 24 2.30 -5.08 11.74
N ILE A 25 2.69 -5.55 12.94
CA ILE A 25 3.23 -4.69 13.99
C ILE A 25 4.54 -5.24 14.53
N VAL A 26 5.39 -4.34 15.03
CA VAL A 26 6.55 -4.65 15.87
C VAL A 26 6.29 -4.06 17.25
N ILE A 27 6.44 -4.87 18.30
CA ILE A 27 6.44 -4.42 19.69
C ILE A 27 7.90 -4.36 20.14
N HIS A 28 8.37 -3.16 20.45
CA HIS A 28 9.76 -2.93 20.83
C HIS A 28 9.97 -3.34 22.29
N SER A 29 10.86 -4.29 22.54
CA SER A 29 11.04 -4.90 23.88
C SER A 29 11.69 -3.96 24.89
N ASP A 30 12.43 -2.97 24.42
CA ASP A 30 13.17 -1.99 25.22
C ASP A 30 12.28 -0.84 25.71
N THR A 31 11.35 -0.39 24.88
CA THR A 31 10.49 0.78 25.14
C THR A 31 9.02 0.42 25.38
N GLY A 32 8.60 -0.78 24.97
CA GLY A 32 7.19 -1.18 24.92
C GLY A 32 6.38 -0.50 23.81
N GLY A 33 7.03 0.32 22.96
CA GLY A 33 6.39 1.02 21.85
C GLY A 33 5.93 0.06 20.74
N ILE A 34 4.96 0.50 19.93
CA ILE A 34 4.41 -0.30 18.82
C ILE A 34 4.62 0.45 17.50
N THR A 35 5.24 -0.20 16.52
CA THR A 35 5.33 0.30 15.14
C THR A 35 4.38 -0.48 14.23
N PHE A 36 3.48 0.25 13.55
CA PHE A 36 2.58 -0.32 12.54
C PHE A 36 3.23 -0.26 11.16
N TRP A 37 3.27 -1.40 10.47
CA TRP A 37 3.76 -1.56 9.10
C TRP A 37 2.63 -1.60 8.06
N GLY A 38 1.39 -1.43 8.53
CA GLY A 38 0.18 -1.44 7.73
C GLY A 38 -0.47 -2.82 7.59
N ARG A 39 -1.54 -2.84 6.79
CA ARG A 39 -2.44 -3.98 6.60
C ARG A 39 -1.70 -5.23 6.14
N SER A 40 -1.74 -6.28 6.96
CA SER A 40 -1.18 -7.61 6.67
C SER A 40 -1.88 -8.33 5.51
N ASP A 41 -3.07 -7.87 5.13
CA ASP A 41 -3.86 -8.33 3.99
C ASP A 41 -3.78 -7.41 2.76
N ALA A 42 -3.13 -6.23 2.85
CA ALA A 42 -2.93 -5.31 1.72
C ALA A 42 -1.74 -5.69 0.82
N VAL A 43 -1.48 -6.99 0.69
CA VAL A 43 -0.43 -7.54 -0.16
C VAL A 43 -0.91 -7.58 -1.60
N LEU A 44 -0.16 -6.95 -2.50
CA LEU A 44 -0.39 -7.11 -3.94
C LEU A 44 0.41 -8.31 -4.44
N LYS A 45 -0.11 -9.02 -5.44
CA LYS A 45 0.58 -10.16 -6.07
C LYS A 45 0.80 -10.00 -7.58
N PRO A 46 1.41 -8.89 -8.04
CA PRO A 46 1.77 -8.74 -9.45
C PRO A 46 2.78 -9.83 -9.86
N SER A 47 2.46 -10.54 -10.93
CA SER A 47 3.20 -11.67 -11.49
C SER A 47 3.56 -12.72 -10.42
N GLY A 48 2.63 -12.96 -9.49
CA GLY A 48 2.77 -13.95 -8.41
C GLY A 48 3.65 -13.52 -7.22
N VAL A 49 4.29 -12.35 -7.27
CA VAL A 49 5.19 -11.88 -6.20
C VAL A 49 4.46 -11.01 -5.20
N ARG A 50 4.55 -11.38 -3.92
CA ARG A 50 3.99 -10.60 -2.81
C ARG A 50 4.80 -9.34 -2.59
N ILE A 51 4.15 -8.19 -2.69
CA ILE A 51 4.73 -6.88 -2.38
C ILE A 51 3.85 -6.14 -1.37
N GLY A 52 4.48 -5.40 -0.46
CA GLY A 52 3.78 -4.54 0.48
C GLY A 52 3.48 -3.18 -0.15
N THR A 53 2.29 -2.64 0.08
CA THR A 53 1.97 -1.26 -0.36
C THR A 53 2.76 -0.21 0.43
N ALA A 54 3.14 -0.51 1.68
CA ALA A 54 3.96 0.36 2.52
C ALA A 54 5.32 0.69 1.89
N GLU A 55 5.97 -0.26 1.21
CA GLU A 55 7.25 -0.03 0.52
C GLU A 55 7.12 1.01 -0.60
N ILE A 56 5.95 1.07 -1.24
CA ILE A 56 5.63 2.06 -2.27
C ILE A 56 5.36 3.43 -1.62
N TYR A 57 4.54 3.45 -0.57
CA TYR A 57 4.20 4.68 0.15
C TYR A 57 5.42 5.37 0.73
N ASN A 58 6.29 4.61 1.42
CA ASN A 58 7.53 5.11 2.00
C ASN A 58 8.47 5.79 1.00
N VAL A 59 8.37 5.45 -0.28
CA VAL A 59 9.18 6.06 -1.35
C VAL A 59 8.47 7.25 -1.98
N VAL A 60 7.19 7.10 -2.32
CA VAL A 60 6.45 8.12 -3.08
C VAL A 60 6.03 9.30 -2.21
N GLU A 61 5.68 9.07 -0.95
CA GLU A 61 5.31 10.13 -0.01
C GLU A 61 6.52 10.95 0.48
N GLN A 62 7.74 10.59 0.07
CA GLN A 62 8.94 11.43 0.24
C GLN A 62 9.13 12.47 -0.87
N LEU A 63 8.35 12.38 -1.96
CA LEU A 63 8.44 13.33 -3.06
C LEU A 63 7.69 14.62 -2.70
N PRO A 64 8.30 15.82 -2.86
CA PRO A 64 7.68 17.08 -2.45
C PRO A 64 6.39 17.38 -3.22
N GLU A 65 6.19 16.79 -4.40
CA GLU A 65 4.97 16.95 -5.19
C GLU A 65 3.77 16.18 -4.62
N ILE A 66 4.01 15.15 -3.80
CA ILE A 66 2.98 14.21 -3.34
C ILE A 66 2.53 14.61 -1.93
N ALA A 67 1.24 14.91 -1.80
CA ALA A 67 0.61 15.11 -0.49
C ALA A 67 0.19 13.78 0.13
N ASP A 68 -0.37 12.88 -0.69
CA ASP A 68 -0.82 11.56 -0.26
C ASP A 68 -0.89 10.58 -1.44
N SER A 69 -0.94 9.28 -1.15
CA SER A 69 -1.06 8.24 -2.18
C SER A 69 -1.88 7.03 -1.75
N LEU A 70 -2.48 6.36 -2.75
CA LEU A 70 -3.21 5.11 -2.58
C LEU A 70 -2.84 4.13 -3.68
N VAL A 71 -2.42 2.94 -3.31
CA VAL A 71 -2.06 1.88 -4.23
C VAL A 71 -3.09 0.76 -4.16
N ILE A 72 -3.59 0.35 -5.32
CA ILE A 72 -4.49 -0.80 -5.45
C ILE A 72 -3.95 -1.80 -6.47
N GLY A 73 -4.27 -3.07 -6.24
CA GLY A 73 -4.14 -4.12 -7.26
C GLY A 73 -5.42 -4.20 -8.06
N GLN A 74 -5.32 -4.04 -9.38
CA GLN A 74 -6.42 -4.34 -10.29
C GLN A 74 -6.12 -5.65 -11.02
N LYS A 75 -7.03 -6.63 -10.93
CA LYS A 75 -6.97 -7.80 -11.79
C LYS A 75 -7.08 -7.33 -13.25
N LYS A 76 -6.09 -7.67 -14.07
CA LYS A 76 -6.08 -7.41 -15.50
C LYS A 76 -5.55 -8.67 -16.18
N ASP A 77 -6.37 -9.24 -17.04
CA ASP A 77 -6.11 -10.54 -17.66
C ASP A 77 -5.88 -11.60 -16.55
N ASP A 78 -4.81 -12.39 -16.65
CA ASP A 78 -4.41 -13.39 -15.66
C ASP A 78 -3.42 -12.86 -14.60
N ASP A 79 -3.24 -11.54 -14.51
CA ASP A 79 -2.31 -10.92 -13.55
C ASP A 79 -2.96 -9.76 -12.75
N ILE A 80 -2.22 -9.26 -11.77
CA ILE A 80 -2.53 -8.05 -11.01
C ILE A 80 -1.63 -6.93 -11.53
N ARG A 81 -2.24 -5.86 -12.06
CA ARG A 81 -1.52 -4.61 -12.29
C ARG A 81 -1.66 -3.67 -11.10
N ILE A 82 -0.59 -2.98 -10.78
CA ILE A 82 -0.60 -1.91 -9.77
C ILE A 82 -1.14 -0.63 -10.38
N ILE A 83 -2.11 -0.02 -9.71
CA ILE A 83 -2.60 1.33 -9.98
C ILE A 83 -2.31 2.18 -8.75
N MET A 84 -1.68 3.32 -9.00
CA MET A 84 -1.43 4.33 -7.98
C MET A 84 -2.32 5.54 -8.24
N PHE A 85 -2.97 5.99 -7.18
CA PHE A 85 -3.62 7.29 -7.11
C PHE A 85 -2.75 8.21 -6.27
N VAL A 86 -2.59 9.45 -6.72
CA VAL A 86 -1.82 10.47 -6.02
C VAL A 86 -2.69 11.68 -5.75
N LEU A 87 -2.60 12.19 -4.54
CA LEU A 87 -3.00 13.53 -4.16
C LEU A 87 -1.73 14.40 -4.20
N LEU A 88 -1.81 15.54 -4.86
CA LEU A 88 -0.67 16.43 -5.05
C LEU A 88 -0.72 17.60 -4.08
N ASN A 89 0.44 18.09 -3.66
CA ASN A 89 0.53 19.34 -2.92
C ASN A 89 0.07 20.52 -3.80
N GLU A 90 -0.31 21.63 -3.16
CA GLU A 90 -0.71 22.85 -3.87
C GLU A 90 0.38 23.33 -4.83
N GLY A 91 -0.01 23.81 -6.00
CA GLY A 91 0.92 24.26 -7.05
C GLY A 91 1.53 23.14 -7.90
N TYR A 92 1.23 21.86 -7.62
CA TYR A 92 1.68 20.73 -8.43
C TYR A 92 0.56 20.10 -9.26
N ASP A 93 0.91 19.65 -10.45
CA ASP A 93 0.06 18.89 -11.36
C ASP A 93 0.67 17.52 -11.72
N LEU A 94 -0.19 16.57 -12.09
CA LEU A 94 0.27 15.23 -12.47
C LEU A 94 0.73 15.23 -13.94
N THR A 95 1.91 15.80 -14.17
CA THR A 95 2.54 15.83 -15.48
C THR A 95 3.16 14.48 -15.84
N ASP A 96 3.55 14.30 -17.11
CA ASP A 96 4.23 13.08 -17.53
C ASP A 96 5.65 13.00 -16.97
N GLU A 97 6.33 14.13 -16.76
CA GLU A 97 7.61 14.21 -16.07
C GLU A 97 7.49 13.71 -14.63
N LEU A 98 6.44 14.11 -13.90
CA LEU A 98 6.22 13.63 -12.54
C LEU A 98 5.92 12.12 -12.52
N LYS A 99 5.14 11.60 -13.47
CA LYS A 99 4.92 10.15 -13.60
C LYS A 99 6.22 9.39 -13.88
N ILE A 100 7.11 9.94 -14.71
CA ILE A 100 8.43 9.36 -14.99
C ILE A 100 9.28 9.37 -13.72
N LYS A 101 9.36 10.50 -13.02
CA LYS A 101 10.07 10.66 -11.74
C LYS A 101 9.61 9.61 -10.73
N ILE A 102 8.31 9.50 -10.48
CA ILE A 102 7.73 8.50 -9.56
C ILE A 102 8.18 7.09 -9.93
N LYS A 103 8.09 6.72 -11.22
CA LYS A 103 8.48 5.38 -11.68
C LYS A 103 9.97 5.13 -11.54
N GLN A 104 10.82 6.12 -11.81
CA GLN A 104 12.28 6.00 -11.67
C GLN A 104 12.66 5.85 -10.19
N THR A 105 12.17 6.73 -9.32
CA THR A 105 12.45 6.68 -7.89
C THR A 105 12.02 5.34 -7.28
N LEU A 106 10.86 4.80 -7.68
CA LEU A 106 10.44 3.46 -7.23
C LEU A 106 11.35 2.34 -7.76
N ARG A 107 11.80 2.41 -9.02
CA ARG A 107 12.74 1.41 -9.56
C ARG A 107 14.09 1.42 -8.86
N GLU A 108 14.55 2.60 -8.41
CA GLU A 108 15.83 2.77 -7.75
C GLU A 108 15.78 2.32 -6.28
N LYS A 109 14.72 2.69 -5.57
CA LYS A 109 14.59 2.43 -4.11
C LYS A 109 13.91 1.10 -3.78
N THR A 110 13.26 0.46 -4.75
CA THR A 110 12.53 -0.80 -4.56
C THR A 110 12.75 -1.74 -5.75
N SER A 111 12.04 -2.88 -5.82
CA SER A 111 12.08 -3.75 -7.00
C SER A 111 11.19 -3.22 -8.16
N PRO A 112 11.51 -3.52 -9.43
CA PRO A 112 10.68 -3.16 -10.60
C PRO A 112 9.21 -3.61 -10.51
N ARG A 113 8.90 -4.60 -9.66
CA ARG A 113 7.53 -5.09 -9.44
C ARG A 113 6.66 -4.12 -8.64
N HIS A 114 7.25 -3.19 -7.90
CA HIS A 114 6.52 -2.15 -7.15
C HIS A 114 6.05 -1.00 -8.03
N VAL A 115 6.56 -0.92 -9.26
CA VAL A 115 6.32 0.22 -10.17
C VAL A 115 4.89 0.17 -10.71
N PRO A 116 4.06 1.19 -10.46
CA PRO A 116 2.70 1.24 -10.96
C PRO A 116 2.63 1.22 -12.48
N LYS A 117 1.71 0.42 -13.02
CA LYS A 117 1.41 0.44 -14.46
C LYS A 117 0.62 1.69 -14.82
N LEU A 118 -0.24 2.16 -13.92
CA LEU A 118 -1.01 3.39 -14.07
C LEU A 118 -0.80 4.30 -12.85
N ILE A 119 -0.66 5.59 -13.11
CA ILE A 119 -0.62 6.64 -12.09
C ILE A 119 -1.72 7.64 -12.47
N LYS A 120 -2.64 7.90 -11.54
CA LYS A 120 -3.78 8.79 -11.74
C LYS A 120 -3.82 9.84 -10.63
N ARG A 121 -4.23 11.06 -10.98
CA ARG A 121 -4.55 12.08 -9.98
C ARG A 121 -5.87 11.68 -9.33
N ASN A 122 -5.93 11.77 -8.01
CA ASN A 122 -7.18 11.69 -7.27
C ASN A 122 -7.36 12.98 -6.47
N PRO A 123 -8.40 13.78 -6.74
CA PRO A 123 -8.66 14.99 -5.97
C PRO A 123 -9.09 14.69 -4.52
N TYR A 124 -9.52 13.47 -4.20
CA TYR A 124 -9.96 13.08 -2.85
C TYR A 124 -9.48 11.67 -2.49
N ILE A 125 -8.41 11.58 -1.70
CA ILE A 125 -8.05 10.32 -1.04
C ILE A 125 -8.72 10.30 0.33
N GLN A 126 -9.80 9.53 0.48
CA GLN A 126 -10.31 9.19 1.81
C GLN A 126 -9.48 8.03 2.35
N LYS A 127 -8.38 8.33 3.07
CA LYS A 127 -7.84 7.37 4.03
C LYS A 127 -8.89 7.28 5.15
N ILE A 128 -9.49 6.10 5.34
CA ILE A 128 -10.35 5.85 6.50
C ILE A 128 -9.40 5.84 7.70
N ASN A 129 -9.40 6.93 8.47
CA ASN A 129 -8.73 7.02 9.76
C ASN A 129 -9.39 6.09 10.78
#